data_AF-A0A948WDI3-F1
#
_entry.id   AF-A0A948WDI3-F1
#
_cell.length_a   1.000
_cell.length_b   1.000
_cell.length_c   1.000
_cell.angle_alpha   90.00
_cell.angle_beta   90.00
_cell.angle_gamma   90.00
#
_symmetry.space_group_name_H-M   'P 1'
#
loop_
_entity.id
_entity.type
_entity.pdbx_description
1 polymer ?
#
loop_
_entity_poly.entity_id
_entity_poly.type
_entity_poly.pdbx_seq_one_letter_code
_entity_poly.pdbx_strand_id
1 'polypeptide(L)'
;MDERFNFRCVGCGREEYIGARFDAYAIELKAEIKRLKDWVADLQNGMYINCVYCGHRYGPNTDVPASMADVLKEHIEQCPDHPMSALKNRISELEQERDSRMKELKAMLNGFDESFIVGRTRGGD
;
A
#
# COMPACT_ATOMS: atom_id res chain seq x y z
N MET A 1 -4.92 27.95 -0.40
CA MET A 1 -5.04 27.90 1.06
C MET A 1 -3.82 27.15 1.56
N ASP A 2 -2.82 27.88 2.05
CA ASP A 2 -1.52 27.37 2.47
C ASP A 2 -1.57 27.29 4.01
N GLU A 3 -2.01 26.15 4.54
CA GLU A 3 -2.11 25.92 6.00
C GLU A 3 -0.74 25.53 6.57
N ARG A 4 0.20 26.47 6.55
CA ARG A 4 1.41 26.38 7.37
C ARG A 4 1.02 26.61 8.82
N PHE A 5 0.71 25.53 9.54
CA PHE A 5 0.49 25.58 10.99
C PHE A 5 1.77 26.04 11.69
N ASN A 6 1.83 27.34 12.01
CA ASN A 6 2.95 27.95 12.70
C ASN A 6 2.79 27.73 14.21
N PHE A 7 3.42 26.67 14.74
CA PHE A 7 3.44 26.42 16.19
C PHE A 7 4.57 27.23 16.84
N ARG A 8 4.20 28.30 17.55
CA ARG A 8 5.12 29.07 18.40
C ARG A 8 5.43 28.28 19.67
N CYS A 9 6.69 27.86 19.84
CA CYS A 9 7.16 27.22 21.06
C CYS A 9 7.00 28.16 22.26
N VAL A 10 6.17 27.78 23.23
CA VAL A 10 5.85 28.59 24.43
C VAL A 10 7.06 28.79 25.35
N GLY A 11 8.09 27.94 25.23
CA GLY A 11 9.27 27.95 26.11
C GLY A 11 10.44 28.84 25.68
N CYS A 12 10.64 29.07 24.37
CA CYS A 12 11.86 29.75 23.88
C CYS A 12 11.64 30.87 22.85
N GLY A 13 10.40 31.16 22.46
CA GLY A 13 10.08 32.31 21.61
C GLY A 13 10.62 32.28 20.17
N ARG A 14 11.32 31.21 19.76
CA ARG A 14 11.77 31.02 18.37
C ARG A 14 10.63 30.45 17.52
N GLU A 15 10.42 31.04 16.34
CA GLU A 15 9.62 30.48 15.25
C GLU A 15 10.45 29.41 14.51
N GLU A 16 10.72 28.29 15.17
CA GLU A 16 11.26 27.12 14.48
C GLU A 16 10.09 26.25 14.05
N TYR A 17 9.87 26.14 12.74
CA TYR A 17 8.85 25.27 12.16
C TYR A 17 9.18 23.83 12.55
N ILE A 18 8.39 23.25 13.46
CA ILE A 18 8.56 21.85 13.91
C ILE A 18 8.63 20.88 12.71
N GLY A 19 7.89 21.18 11.63
CA GLY A 19 7.96 20.43 10.38
C GLY A 19 9.34 20.43 9.71
N ALA A 20 10.11 21.52 9.77
CA ALA A 20 11.40 21.61 9.10
C ALA A 20 12.45 20.69 9.77
N ARG A 21 12.34 20.51 11.10
CA ARG A 21 13.18 19.55 11.83
C ARG A 21 12.79 18.11 11.52
N PHE A 22 11.49 17.81 11.40
CA PHE A 22 11.02 16.49 10.99
C PHE A 22 11.38 16.16 9.55
N ASP A 23 11.31 17.13 8.64
CA ASP A 23 11.68 16.96 7.22
C ASP A 23 13.18 16.71 7.07
N ALA A 24 14.02 17.49 7.76
CA ALA A 24 15.47 17.28 7.79
C ALA A 24 15.82 15.88 8.31
N TYR A 25 15.21 15.47 9.42
CA TYR A 25 15.39 14.12 9.97
C TYR A 25 14.91 13.03 9.01
N ALA A 26 13.76 13.22 8.35
CA ALA A 26 13.24 12.28 7.35
C ALA A 26 14.16 12.16 6.13
N ILE A 27 14.80 13.25 5.70
CA ILE A 27 15.78 13.26 4.62
C ILE A 27 17.02 12.45 5.01
N GLU A 28 17.56 12.69 6.21
CA GLU A 28 18.72 11.96 6.74
C GLU A 28 18.43 10.45 6.83
N LEU A 29 17.26 10.07 7.37
CA LEU A 29 16.86 8.66 7.45
C LEU A 29 16.72 8.02 6.07
N LYS A 30 16.12 8.72 5.10
CA LYS A 30 15.98 8.20 3.73
C LYS A 30 17.34 8.01 3.07
N ALA A 31 18.28 8.94 3.26
CA ALA A 31 19.64 8.82 2.75
C ALA A 31 20.37 7.62 3.38
N GLU A 32 20.21 7.43 4.69
CA GLU A 32 20.83 6.30 5.39
C GLU A 32 20.22 4.95 4.99
N ILE A 33 18.90 4.87 4.84
CA ILE A 33 18.22 3.69 4.29
C ILE A 33 18.75 3.35 2.91
N LYS A 34 18.96 4.36 2.05
CA LYS A 34 19.53 4.14 0.71
C LYS A 34 20.95 3.57 0.82
N ARG A 35 21.81 4.18 1.63
CA ARG A 35 23.19 3.71 1.84
C ARG A 35 23.24 2.26 2.32
N LEU A 36 22.39 1.91 3.29
CA LEU A 36 22.31 0.55 3.82
C LEU A 36 21.81 -0.45 2.77
N LYS A 37 20.84 -0.07 1.94
CA LYS A 37 20.36 -0.91 0.84
C LYS A 37 21.44 -1.15 -0.21
N ASP A 38 22.15 -0.11 -0.61
CA ASP A 38 23.26 -0.22 -1.58
C ASP A 38 24.34 -1.16 -1.01
N TRP A 39 24.70 -1.01 0.27
CA TRP A 39 25.67 -1.87 0.93
C TRP A 39 25.23 -3.34 1.00
N VAL A 40 23.95 -3.61 1.30
CA VAL A 40 23.41 -4.99 1.29
C VAL A 40 23.44 -5.58 -0.11
N ALA A 41 23.12 -4.79 -1.14
CA ALA A 41 23.18 -5.25 -2.53
C ALA A 41 24.62 -5.64 -2.90
N ASP A 42 25.61 -4.81 -2.55
CA ASP A 42 27.03 -5.11 -2.78
C ASP A 42 27.47 -6.42 -2.10
N LEU A 43 27.00 -6.68 -0.87
CA LEU A 43 27.28 -7.94 -0.17
C LEU A 43 26.63 -9.16 -0.84
N GLN A 44 25.47 -8.97 -1.46
CA GLN A 44 24.72 -10.04 -2.12
C GLN A 44 25.14 -10.28 -3.57
N ASN A 45 25.92 -9.38 -4.19
CA ASN A 45 26.34 -9.44 -5.60
C ASN A 45 27.25 -10.62 -5.99
N GLY A 46 27.57 -11.53 -5.06
CA GLY A 46 28.27 -12.80 -5.34
C GLY A 46 27.53 -14.04 -4.85
N MET A 47 26.32 -13.88 -4.31
CA MET A 47 25.58 -14.96 -3.66
C MET A 47 24.49 -15.51 -4.56
N TYR A 48 24.17 -16.80 -4.35
CA TYR A 48 22.93 -17.37 -4.88
C TYR A 48 21.80 -17.09 -3.91
N ILE A 49 20.69 -16.58 -4.42
CA ILE A 49 19.45 -16.42 -3.67
C ILE A 49 18.41 -17.39 -4.21
N ASN A 50 17.62 -18.00 -3.33
CA ASN A 50 16.60 -18.97 -3.72
C ASN A 50 15.21 -18.64 -3.16
N CYS A 51 14.19 -19.07 -3.89
CA CYS A 51 12.85 -19.19 -3.33
C CYS A 51 12.75 -20.54 -2.60
N VAL A 52 12.46 -20.49 -1.29
CA VAL A 52 12.38 -21.70 -0.45
C VAL A 52 11.25 -22.64 -0.87
N TYR A 53 10.20 -22.10 -1.49
CA TYR A 53 8.98 -22.86 -1.80
C TYR A 53 9.05 -23.58 -3.15
N CYS A 54 9.46 -22.90 -4.22
CA CYS A 54 9.56 -23.51 -5.55
C CYS A 54 10.98 -23.94 -5.93
N GLY A 55 11.99 -23.58 -5.13
CA GLY A 55 13.40 -23.92 -5.37
C GLY A 55 14.11 -23.12 -6.47
N HIS A 56 13.44 -22.13 -7.08
CA HIS A 56 14.05 -21.28 -8.10
C HIS A 56 15.28 -20.54 -7.56
N ARG A 57 16.37 -20.47 -8.34
CA ARG A 57 17.65 -19.89 -7.94
C ARG A 57 18.05 -18.74 -8.86
N TYR A 58 18.38 -17.63 -8.24
CA TYR A 58 19.03 -16.48 -8.86
C TYR A 58 20.51 -16.52 -8.52
N GLY A 59 21.37 -16.27 -9.51
CA GLY A 59 22.81 -16.33 -9.37
C GLY A 59 23.49 -15.02 -9.76
N PRO A 60 24.78 -14.86 -9.46
CA PRO A 60 25.52 -13.63 -9.77
C PRO A 60 25.70 -13.36 -11.28
N ASN A 61 25.46 -14.38 -12.13
CA ASN A 61 25.61 -14.29 -13.59
C ASN A 61 24.27 -14.15 -14.33
N THR A 62 23.13 -14.08 -13.62
CA THR A 62 21.88 -13.72 -14.30
C THR A 62 21.94 -12.23 -14.62
N ASP A 63 21.76 -11.86 -15.90
CA ASP A 63 21.82 -10.49 -16.45
C ASP A 63 20.72 -9.57 -15.88
N VAL A 64 20.63 -9.44 -14.56
CA VAL A 64 19.57 -8.70 -13.90
C VAL A 64 20.17 -7.42 -13.30
N PRO A 65 19.83 -6.23 -13.83
CA PRO A 65 20.35 -4.95 -13.35
C PRO A 65 19.70 -4.50 -12.02
N ALA A 66 18.83 -5.33 -11.42
CA ALA A 66 18.13 -5.06 -10.16
C ALA A 66 18.83 -5.78 -8.99
N SER A 67 18.68 -5.27 -7.77
CA SER A 67 19.25 -5.93 -6.59
C SER A 67 18.69 -7.35 -6.46
N MET A 68 19.51 -8.31 -6.04
CA MET A 68 19.09 -9.72 -5.92
C MET A 68 17.88 -9.90 -4.98
N ALA A 69 17.72 -9.00 -4.01
CA ALA A 69 16.55 -8.93 -3.15
C ALA A 69 15.27 -8.53 -3.89
N ASP A 70 15.34 -7.56 -4.82
CA ASP A 70 14.20 -7.14 -5.63
C ASP A 70 13.76 -8.25 -6.59
N VAL A 71 14.72 -8.98 -7.18
CA VAL A 71 14.45 -10.13 -8.05
C VAL A 71 13.71 -11.24 -7.29
N LEU A 72 14.18 -11.56 -6.08
CA LEU A 72 13.48 -12.55 -5.25
C LEU A 72 12.08 -12.04 -4.85
N LYS A 73 11.93 -10.75 -4.59
CA LYS A 73 10.63 -10.17 -4.24
C LYS A 73 9.63 -10.29 -5.39
N GLU A 74 10.04 -9.94 -6.61
CA GLU A 74 9.22 -10.10 -7.81
C GLU A 74 8.82 -11.56 -8.02
N HIS A 75 9.78 -12.48 -7.84
CA HIS A 75 9.52 -13.91 -7.88
C HIS A 75 8.46 -14.34 -6.86
N ILE A 76 8.63 -13.96 -5.58
CA ILE A 76 7.70 -14.29 -4.50
C ILE A 76 6.28 -13.78 -4.80
N GLU A 77 6.17 -12.64 -5.48
CA GLU A 77 4.87 -12.09 -5.87
C GLU A 77 4.12 -12.91 -6.91
N GLN A 78 4.83 -13.67 -7.75
CA GLN A 78 4.28 -14.46 -8.86
C GLN A 78 4.39 -15.98 -8.64
N CYS A 79 5.11 -16.41 -7.60
CA CYS A 79 5.39 -17.81 -7.35
C CYS A 79 4.11 -18.57 -6.97
N PRO A 80 3.71 -19.60 -7.76
CA PRO A 80 2.48 -20.35 -7.51
C PRO A 80 2.54 -21.15 -6.20
N ASP A 81 3.72 -21.65 -5.82
CA ASP A 81 3.95 -22.44 -4.62
C ASP A 81 4.14 -21.57 -3.36
N HIS A 82 4.19 -20.25 -3.51
CA HIS A 82 4.40 -19.36 -2.37
C HIS A 82 3.09 -19.15 -1.59
N PRO A 83 3.09 -19.18 -0.24
CA PRO A 83 1.88 -18.97 0.56
C PRO A 83 1.13 -17.67 0.25
N MET A 84 1.85 -16.63 -0.19
CA MET A 84 1.26 -15.36 -0.61
C MET A 84 0.36 -15.50 -1.85
N SER A 85 0.60 -16.47 -2.73
CA SER A 85 -0.27 -16.75 -3.88
C SER A 85 -1.68 -17.13 -3.42
N ALA A 86 -1.78 -18.09 -2.49
CA ALA A 86 -3.05 -18.49 -1.89
C ALA A 86 -3.76 -17.32 -1.19
N LEU A 87 -3.00 -16.49 -0.46
CA LEU A 87 -3.55 -15.31 0.21
C LEU A 87 -4.07 -14.25 -0.78
N LYS A 88 -3.33 -13.95 -1.85
CA LYS A 88 -3.75 -13.02 -2.90
C LYS A 88 -5.03 -13.47 -3.58
N ASN A 89 -5.13 -14.76 -3.90
CA ASN A 89 -6.34 -15.33 -4.49
C ASN A 89 -7.53 -15.16 -3.55
N ARG A 90 -7.35 -15.48 -2.25
CA ARG A 90 -8.43 -15.34 -1.26
C ARG A 90 -8.87 -13.89 -1.07
N ILE A 91 -7.94 -12.94 -1.07
CA ILE A 91 -8.28 -11.51 -1.01
C ILE A 91 -9.08 -11.10 -2.24
N SER A 92 -8.66 -11.52 -3.44
CA SER A 92 -9.37 -11.20 -4.68
C SER A 92 -10.80 -11.75 -4.68
N GLU A 93 -11.01 -12.98 -4.22
CA GLU A 93 -12.34 -13.56 -4.03
C GLU A 93 -13.21 -12.72 -3.10
N LEU A 94 -12.67 -12.34 -1.93
CA LEU A 94 -13.39 -11.53 -0.94
C LEU A 94 -13.74 -10.13 -1.46
N GLU A 95 -12.87 -9.52 -2.26
CA GLU A 95 -13.12 -8.22 -2.88
C GLU A 95 -14.24 -8.30 -3.92
N GLN A 96 -14.28 -9.37 -4.72
CA GLN A 96 -15.37 -9.62 -5.67
C GLN A 96 -16.71 -9.86 -4.97
N GLU A 97 -16.71 -10.63 -3.88
CA GLU A 97 -17.89 -10.85 -3.04
C GLU A 97 -18.40 -9.53 -2.44
N ARG A 98 -17.50 -8.74 -1.84
CA ARG A 98 -17.81 -7.40 -1.30
C ARG A 98 -18.43 -6.51 -2.36
N ASP A 99 -17.84 -6.44 -3.55
CA ASP A 99 -18.30 -5.55 -4.61
C ASP A 99 -19.66 -5.97 -5.16
N SER A 100 -19.91 -7.28 -5.28
CA SER A 100 -21.21 -7.84 -5.65
C SER A 100 -22.28 -7.49 -4.62
N ARG A 101 -21.99 -7.72 -3.33
CA ARG A 101 -22.90 -7.39 -2.22
C ARG A 101 -23.21 -5.89 -2.14
N MET A 102 -22.20 -5.05 -2.38
CA MET A 102 -22.37 -3.59 -2.40
C MET A 102 -23.25 -3.14 -3.57
N LYS A 103 -23.15 -3.78 -4.73
CA LYS A 103 -24.05 -3.52 -5.87
C LYS A 103 -25.49 -3.92 -5.55
N GLU A 104 -25.70 -5.09 -4.95
CA GLU A 104 -27.03 -5.54 -4.51
C GLU A 104 -27.66 -4.57 -3.51
N LEU A 105 -26.92 -4.18 -2.47
CA LEU A 105 -27.38 -3.21 -1.47
C LEU A 105 -27.76 -1.87 -2.10
N LYS A 106 -26.94 -1.36 -3.03
CA LYS A 106 -27.23 -0.12 -3.76
C LYS A 106 -28.48 -0.25 -4.63
N ALA A 107 -28.67 -1.38 -5.30
CA ALA A 107 -29.86 -1.63 -6.12
C ALA A 107 -31.14 -1.67 -5.26
N MET A 108 -31.07 -2.29 -4.07
CA MET A 108 -32.19 -2.30 -3.12
C MET A 108 -32.53 -0.89 -2.62
N LEU A 109 -31.53 -0.09 -2.26
CA LEU A 109 -31.75 1.29 -1.79
C LEU A 109 -32.35 2.18 -2.88
N ASN A 110 -31.87 2.06 -4.13
CA ASN A 110 -32.39 2.83 -5.26
C ASN A 110 -33.81 2.42 -5.67
N GLY A 111 -34.28 1.22 -5.30
CA GLY A 111 -35.64 0.74 -5.55
C GLY A 111 -36.69 1.24 -4.55
N PHE A 112 -36.27 1.90 -3.45
CA PHE A 112 -37.18 2.33 -2.38
C PHE A 112 -37.76 3.74 -2.56
N ASP A 113 -37.25 4.55 -3.50
CA ASP A 113 -37.69 5.95 -3.67
C ASP A 113 -39.04 6.13 -4.40
N GLU A 114 -39.45 5.19 -5.27
CA GLU A 114 -40.66 5.37 -6.10
C GLU A 114 -41.97 4.91 -5.43
N SER A 115 -41.91 4.04 -4.41
CA SER A 115 -43.12 3.46 -3.79
C SER A 115 -43.63 4.20 -2.55
N PHE A 116 -42.86 5.16 -1.99
CA PHE A 116 -43.23 5.87 -0.76
C PHE A 116 -43.82 7.28 -0.99
N ILE A 117 -43.56 7.91 -2.15
CA ILE A 117 -43.99 9.31 -2.42
C ILE A 117 -45.47 9.39 -2.87
N VAL A 118 -46.05 8.31 -3.42
CA VAL A 118 -47.41 8.33 -4.02
C VAL A 118 -48.54 8.10 -3.00
N GLY A 119 -48.24 7.99 -1.70
CA GLY A 119 -49.21 7.58 -0.68
C GLY A 119 -50.00 8.67 0.06
N ARG A 120 -49.81 9.97 -0.21
CA ARG A 120 -50.36 11.03 0.67
C ARG A 120 -50.86 12.31 -0.01
N THR A 121 -51.68 12.20 -1.05
CA THR A 121 -52.48 13.33 -1.55
C THR A 121 -53.86 12.89 -2.04
N ARG A 122 -54.79 12.58 -1.12
CA ARG A 122 -56.24 12.66 -1.39
C ARG A 122 -57.08 12.55 -0.11
N GLY A 123 -57.95 13.54 0.11
CA GLY A 123 -59.05 13.57 1.09
C GLY A 123 -58.76 14.51 2.27
N GLY A 124 -59.50 15.58 2.51
CA GLY A 124 -60.80 15.95 1.97
C GLY A 124 -61.17 17.41 2.28
N ASP A 125 -62.33 17.73 1.73
CA ASP A 125 -62.99 19.04 1.64
C ASP A 125 -63.40 19.65 3.00
#